data_AF-A0A2R7Y0B9-F1
#
_entry.id   AF-A0A2R7Y0B9-F1
#
_cell.length_a   1.000
_cell.length_b   1.000
_cell.length_c   1.000
_cell.angle_alpha   90.00
_cell.angle_beta   90.00
_cell.angle_gamma   90.00
#
_symmetry.space_group_name_H-M   'P 1'
#
loop_
_entity.id
_entity.type
_entity.pdbx_description
1 polymer ?
#
loop_
_entity_poly.entity_id
_entity_poly.type
_entity_poly.pdbx_seq_one_letter_code
_entity_poly.pdbx_strand_id
1 'polypeptide(L)'
;MVSQKGFNGKKYYGNWWDWQVGIPQKFIDILMIISDKLSSDKIQEFTKAIQSYIPNPYQQLYTKPQNVFDDLAFIPNFSTTGANRTDLALSVLGLGILQKNESKIELASNSIKEVFQTVTKGDGFYPDGSFIQHNNIPYTGSYGNVLIKGVGHILTTTKGSIFEMNSQTVSNFVSIVEQSFIPFIYQGTMLPGVNGRSISRAPKDTQIGYGSTTMYNLLIVASLAPEKSQKKLQEAVKYWMQENPDYYVNNIRDYNDLQLTLSLMGNAAITGDTLPFTGTKVFTSMDRFVQSNSNYMASLSLYSQRTSSFEAGNGENKRGWHTADGMFYLYNNDGVQFSNSYWPTVDPYRLPGTTVDTVTLQDENSAFTTVVSPETWVGGASDGNQAVVGMSLNKQGTKNNGTVLPMNLCAKKSWFILEDQTIALGAGISGDTTASIETVVDNRLLNKNYQYQVISNKGTISDTYEESQKIGCCYNLIIKVLQLVIISQHLPTLLFRVKNELELMLT
;
A
#
# COMPACT_ATOMS: atom_id res chain seq x y z
N MET A 1 29.66 11.15 -18.15
CA MET A 1 29.04 10.00 -18.84
C MET A 1 29.60 8.73 -18.21
N VAL A 2 28.74 7.88 -17.64
CA VAL A 2 29.16 6.62 -17.02
C VAL A 2 29.21 5.54 -18.11
N SER A 3 30.39 5.01 -18.41
CA SER A 3 30.63 4.03 -19.49
C SER A 3 30.65 2.56 -19.02
N GLN A 4 30.54 2.30 -17.72
CA GLN A 4 30.45 0.95 -17.16
C GLN A 4 29.28 0.85 -16.18
N LYS A 5 28.45 -0.19 -16.33
CA LYS A 5 27.49 -0.65 -15.33
C LYS A 5 28.08 -1.92 -14.69
N GLY A 6 28.03 -2.05 -13.37
CA GLY A 6 28.47 -3.27 -12.68
C GLY A 6 29.37 -3.03 -11.47
N PHE A 7 30.05 -4.09 -11.02
CA PHE A 7 30.98 -4.08 -9.88
C PHE A 7 32.40 -4.33 -10.34
N ASN A 8 33.36 -3.71 -9.66
CA ASN A 8 34.79 -3.84 -9.97
C ASN A 8 35.65 -4.37 -8.80
N GLY A 9 35.04 -4.95 -7.77
CA GLY A 9 35.78 -5.44 -6.59
C GLY A 9 35.74 -4.48 -5.39
N LYS A 10 35.50 -3.18 -5.62
CA LYS A 10 35.56 -2.13 -4.57
C LYS A 10 34.38 -1.18 -4.60
N LYS A 11 33.79 -0.99 -5.77
CA LYS A 11 32.68 -0.07 -5.99
C LYS A 11 31.50 -0.76 -6.63
N TYR A 12 30.30 -0.33 -6.27
CA TYR A 12 29.06 -0.73 -6.90
C TYR A 12 28.40 0.48 -7.58
N TYR A 13 27.54 0.22 -8.54
CA TYR A 13 26.82 1.24 -9.30
C TYR A 13 25.31 1.04 -9.14
N GLY A 14 24.58 2.13 -8.95
CA GLY A 14 23.12 2.12 -8.89
C GLY A 14 22.57 1.91 -7.47
N ASN A 15 21.40 1.26 -7.38
CA ASN A 15 20.66 1.14 -6.14
C ASN A 15 21.27 0.04 -5.25
N TRP A 16 21.43 0.32 -3.95
CA TRP A 16 21.90 -0.66 -2.96
C TRP A 16 21.10 -1.96 -2.99
N TRP A 17 19.79 -1.86 -3.26
CA TRP A 17 18.86 -2.97 -3.27
C TRP A 17 19.25 -4.04 -4.29
N ASP A 18 19.77 -3.64 -5.46
CA ASP A 18 20.23 -4.58 -6.48
C ASP A 18 21.38 -5.45 -5.96
N TRP A 19 22.26 -4.87 -5.15
CA TRP A 19 23.49 -5.48 -4.64
C TRP A 19 23.33 -6.30 -3.36
N GLN A 20 22.29 -6.04 -2.56
CA GLN A 20 22.04 -6.78 -1.32
C GLN A 20 20.79 -7.66 -1.35
N VAL A 21 19.87 -7.44 -2.30
CA VAL A 21 18.59 -8.15 -2.37
C VAL A 21 18.39 -8.76 -3.75
N GLY A 22 18.26 -7.92 -4.79
CA GLY A 22 17.85 -8.35 -6.13
C GLY A 22 18.75 -9.42 -6.75
N ILE A 23 20.04 -9.13 -6.90
CA ILE A 23 21.02 -10.06 -7.47
C ILE A 23 21.34 -11.21 -6.48
N PRO A 24 21.65 -10.93 -5.19
CA PRO A 24 22.03 -11.98 -4.24
C PRO A 24 20.99 -13.07 -4.05
N GLN A 25 19.71 -12.73 -3.86
CA GLN A 25 18.68 -13.74 -3.64
C GLN A 25 18.56 -14.68 -4.84
N LYS A 26 18.56 -14.14 -6.06
CA LYS A 26 18.51 -14.96 -7.29
C LYS A 26 19.75 -15.83 -7.46
N PHE A 27 20.92 -15.31 -7.12
CA PHE A 27 22.13 -16.09 -7.24
C PHE A 27 22.22 -17.19 -6.17
N ILE A 28 21.77 -16.92 -4.95
CA ILE A 28 21.64 -17.93 -3.87
C ILE A 28 20.66 -19.04 -4.29
N ASP A 29 19.49 -18.68 -4.84
CA ASP A 29 18.50 -19.66 -5.34
C ASP A 29 19.13 -20.60 -6.38
N ILE A 30 19.87 -20.04 -7.35
CA ILE A 30 20.58 -20.81 -8.37
C ILE A 30 21.58 -21.77 -7.71
N LEU A 31 22.41 -21.26 -6.79
CA LEU A 31 23.42 -22.07 -6.10
C LEU A 31 22.80 -23.20 -5.29
N MET A 32 21.65 -22.99 -4.65
CA MET A 32 20.93 -24.04 -3.94
C MET A 32 20.48 -25.15 -4.89
N ILE A 33 19.89 -24.79 -6.03
CA ILE A 33 19.38 -25.73 -7.03
C ILE A 33 20.50 -26.60 -7.62
N ILE A 34 21.67 -26.01 -7.91
CA ILE A 34 22.78 -26.73 -8.57
C ILE A 34 23.88 -27.19 -7.59
N SER A 35 23.63 -27.09 -6.28
CA SER A 35 24.66 -27.32 -5.25
C SER A 35 25.29 -28.71 -5.32
N ASP A 36 24.55 -29.73 -5.75
CA ASP A 36 25.02 -31.10 -5.94
C ASP A 36 25.95 -31.27 -7.17
N LYS A 37 25.97 -30.28 -8.07
CA LYS A 37 26.85 -30.24 -9.25
C LYS A 37 28.13 -29.43 -9.03
N LEU A 38 28.26 -28.76 -7.89
CA LEU A 38 29.40 -27.90 -7.58
C LEU A 38 30.28 -28.54 -6.50
N SER A 39 31.59 -28.34 -6.60
CA SER A 39 32.49 -28.66 -5.48
C SER A 39 32.23 -27.72 -4.30
N SER A 40 32.56 -28.17 -3.09
CA SER A 40 32.52 -27.32 -1.89
C SER A 40 33.29 -26.01 -2.07
N ASP A 41 34.44 -26.07 -2.75
CA ASP A 41 35.30 -24.90 -2.99
C ASP A 41 34.62 -23.86 -3.86
N LYS A 42 33.87 -24.29 -4.89
CA LYS A 42 33.11 -23.38 -5.75
C LYS A 42 31.93 -22.74 -5.03
N ILE A 43 31.21 -23.50 -4.20
CA ILE A 43 30.15 -22.95 -3.37
C ILE A 43 30.70 -21.89 -2.40
N GLN A 44 31.84 -22.18 -1.77
CA GLN A 44 32.49 -21.22 -0.86
C GLN A 44 33.00 -19.97 -1.59
N GLU A 45 33.59 -20.13 -2.79
CA GLU A 45 34.02 -19.01 -3.63
C GLU A 45 32.86 -18.06 -3.95
N PHE A 46 31.75 -18.60 -4.47
CA PHE A 46 30.59 -17.81 -4.87
C PHE A 46 29.88 -17.16 -3.67
N THR A 47 29.65 -17.92 -2.60
CA THR A 47 28.98 -17.38 -1.41
C THR A 47 29.83 -16.32 -0.70
N LYS A 48 31.17 -16.45 -0.70
CA LYS A 48 32.08 -15.44 -0.17
C LYS A 48 31.99 -14.11 -0.93
N ALA A 49 31.83 -14.17 -2.26
CA ALA A 49 31.63 -12.97 -3.07
C ALA A 49 30.35 -12.23 -2.69
N ILE A 50 29.23 -12.94 -2.56
CA ILE A 50 27.94 -12.36 -2.15
C ILE A 50 28.00 -11.80 -0.71
N GLN A 51 28.63 -12.53 0.20
CA GLN A 51 28.74 -12.15 1.61
C GLN A 51 29.41 -10.79 1.83
N SER A 52 30.29 -10.36 0.92
CA SER A 52 30.92 -9.03 0.99
C SER A 52 29.90 -7.88 0.94
N TYR A 53 28.75 -8.08 0.27
CA TYR A 53 27.66 -7.11 0.22
C TYR A 53 26.64 -7.33 1.35
N ILE A 54 26.56 -8.55 1.87
CA ILE A 54 25.56 -8.94 2.88
C ILE A 54 26.28 -9.54 4.09
N PRO A 55 26.95 -8.72 4.89
CA PRO A 55 27.69 -9.21 6.05
C PRO A 55 26.74 -9.81 7.11
N ASN A 56 25.58 -9.19 7.31
CA ASN A 56 24.52 -9.62 8.21
C ASN A 56 23.18 -8.95 7.85
N PRO A 57 22.05 -9.34 8.48
CA PRO A 57 20.74 -8.78 8.18
C PRO A 57 20.54 -7.32 8.61
N TYR A 58 21.40 -6.78 9.48
CA TYR A 58 21.26 -5.45 10.11
C TYR A 58 21.87 -4.31 9.28
N GLN A 59 22.77 -4.62 8.36
CA GLN A 59 23.58 -3.63 7.68
C GLN A 59 23.16 -3.42 6.22
N GLN A 60 22.73 -2.20 5.93
CA GLN A 60 22.43 -1.75 4.58
C GLN A 60 23.64 -1.02 3.98
N LEU A 61 23.90 -1.24 2.70
CA LEU A 61 24.82 -0.42 1.94
C LEU A 61 24.30 1.01 1.89
N TYR A 62 25.26 1.94 1.84
CA TYR A 62 24.96 3.35 1.63
C TYR A 62 24.16 3.52 0.34
N THR A 63 23.35 4.58 0.22
CA THR A 63 22.60 4.86 -1.01
C THR A 63 22.87 6.30 -1.43
N LYS A 64 23.11 6.50 -2.73
CA LYS A 64 23.29 7.80 -3.37
C LYS A 64 22.40 7.93 -4.61
N PRO A 65 22.33 9.11 -5.25
CA PRO A 65 21.53 9.30 -6.45
C PRO A 65 21.80 8.21 -7.48
N GLN A 66 20.73 7.74 -8.14
CA GLN A 66 20.87 6.74 -9.19
C GLN A 66 21.84 7.30 -10.25
N ASN A 67 22.77 6.47 -10.73
CA ASN A 67 23.81 6.77 -11.73
C ASN A 67 25.21 7.18 -11.21
N VAL A 68 25.56 6.90 -9.96
CA VAL A 68 26.93 7.11 -9.42
C VAL A 68 27.57 5.76 -9.06
N PHE A 69 28.91 5.70 -9.09
CA PHE A 69 29.68 4.61 -8.50
C PHE A 69 30.06 4.94 -7.07
N ASP A 70 29.75 4.06 -6.14
CA ASP A 70 30.03 4.22 -4.73
C ASP A 70 30.97 3.16 -4.20
N ASP A 71 31.83 3.56 -3.26
CA ASP A 71 32.63 2.62 -2.48
C ASP A 71 31.72 1.70 -1.68
N LEU A 72 32.14 0.43 -1.53
CA LEU A 72 31.46 -0.52 -0.68
C LEU A 72 31.52 -0.05 0.78
N ALA A 73 30.46 0.61 1.21
CA ALA A 73 30.31 1.16 2.55
C ALA A 73 28.88 0.94 3.04
N PHE A 74 28.74 0.69 4.34
CA PHE A 74 27.46 0.51 5.01
C PHE A 74 27.06 1.80 5.70
N ILE A 75 25.75 2.03 5.86
CA ILE A 75 25.25 3.21 6.56
C ILE A 75 25.71 3.14 8.02
N PRO A 76 26.47 4.13 8.52
CA PRO A 76 26.96 4.12 9.89
C PRO A 76 25.79 4.32 10.87
N ASN A 77 25.81 3.60 12.00
CA ASN A 77 24.80 3.67 13.06
C ASN A 77 23.36 3.41 12.57
N PHE A 78 23.21 2.57 11.54
CA PHE A 78 21.92 2.20 10.97
C PHE A 78 21.63 0.71 11.21
N SER A 79 20.36 0.41 11.47
CA SER A 79 19.84 -0.94 11.56
C SER A 79 18.65 -1.04 10.61
N THR A 80 18.67 -2.02 9.72
CA THR A 80 17.54 -2.25 8.80
C THR A 80 16.28 -2.66 9.57
N THR A 81 15.14 -2.27 9.03
CA THR A 81 13.80 -2.49 9.61
C THR A 81 12.86 -3.08 8.58
N GLY A 82 11.72 -3.60 9.04
CA GLY A 82 10.60 -4.00 8.20
C GLY A 82 10.99 -4.90 7.02
N ALA A 83 10.54 -4.57 5.81
CA ALA A 83 10.78 -5.42 4.65
C ALA A 83 12.27 -5.57 4.29
N ASN A 84 13.06 -4.50 4.41
CA ASN A 84 14.49 -4.54 4.10
C ASN A 84 15.22 -5.48 5.06
N ARG A 85 14.86 -5.48 6.34
CA ARG A 85 15.38 -6.44 7.32
C ARG A 85 15.12 -7.88 6.87
N THR A 86 13.88 -8.17 6.50
CA THR A 86 13.48 -9.52 6.10
C THR A 86 14.16 -9.97 4.80
N ASP A 87 14.30 -9.09 3.81
CA ASP A 87 14.99 -9.40 2.56
C ASP A 87 16.47 -9.75 2.79
N LEU A 88 17.17 -9.00 3.64
CA LEU A 88 18.56 -9.30 3.99
C LEU A 88 18.66 -10.56 4.85
N ALA A 89 17.72 -10.78 5.77
CA ALA A 89 17.67 -12.00 6.58
C ALA A 89 17.51 -13.25 5.69
N LEU A 90 16.66 -13.18 4.65
CA LEU A 90 16.47 -14.28 3.70
C LEU A 90 17.77 -14.58 2.94
N SER A 91 18.47 -13.55 2.46
CA SER A 91 19.79 -13.72 1.83
C SER A 91 20.82 -14.33 2.79
N VAL A 92 20.88 -13.88 4.04
CA VAL A 92 21.81 -14.42 5.05
C VAL A 92 21.47 -15.87 5.41
N LEU A 93 20.18 -16.22 5.51
CA LEU A 93 19.74 -17.59 5.71
C LEU A 93 20.26 -18.49 4.60
N GLY A 94 20.08 -18.09 3.34
CA GLY A 94 20.53 -18.89 2.21
C GLY A 94 22.05 -19.02 2.12
N LEU A 95 22.80 -17.97 2.45
CA LEU A 95 24.25 -18.05 2.62
C LEU A 95 24.63 -19.02 3.74
N GLY A 96 23.96 -18.96 4.89
CA GLY A 96 24.18 -19.87 6.02
C GLY A 96 23.98 -21.34 5.65
N ILE A 97 22.91 -21.65 4.91
CA ILE A 97 22.62 -23.00 4.42
C ILE A 97 23.73 -23.50 3.47
N LEU A 98 24.05 -22.72 2.43
CA LEU A 98 25.06 -23.09 1.43
C LEU A 98 26.47 -23.24 2.04
N GLN A 99 26.79 -22.43 3.04
CA GLN A 99 28.08 -22.46 3.74
C GLN A 99 28.11 -23.48 4.89
N LYS A 100 26.97 -24.12 5.22
CA LYS A 100 26.79 -24.97 6.41
C LYS A 100 27.21 -24.23 7.69
N ASN A 101 26.80 -22.97 7.82
CA ASN A 101 27.16 -22.08 8.92
C ASN A 101 25.96 -21.85 9.84
N GLU A 102 25.94 -22.55 10.97
CA GLU A 102 24.85 -22.49 11.95
C GLU A 102 24.62 -21.09 12.51
N SER A 103 25.69 -20.36 12.85
CA SER A 103 25.59 -19.01 13.40
C SER A 103 24.93 -18.02 12.43
N LYS A 104 25.12 -18.18 11.11
CA LYS A 104 24.43 -17.36 10.10
C LYS A 104 22.94 -17.69 10.01
N ILE A 105 22.59 -18.99 10.07
CA ILE A 105 21.20 -19.44 10.04
C ILE A 105 20.46 -18.92 11.28
N GLU A 106 21.09 -19.04 12.46
CA GLU A 106 20.56 -18.51 13.71
C GLU A 106 20.43 -16.99 13.67
N LEU A 107 21.44 -16.26 13.17
CA LEU A 107 21.39 -14.81 13.04
C LEU A 107 20.24 -14.35 12.13
N ALA A 108 20.05 -14.99 10.98
CA ALA A 108 18.93 -14.69 10.08
C ALA A 108 17.58 -14.92 10.77
N SER A 109 17.41 -16.10 11.39
CA SER A 109 16.16 -16.49 12.06
C SER A 109 15.82 -15.61 13.25
N ASN A 110 16.82 -15.22 14.04
CA ASN A 110 16.62 -14.32 15.18
C ASN A 110 16.34 -12.88 14.74
N SER A 111 16.95 -12.42 13.64
CA SER A 111 16.83 -11.02 13.21
C SER A 111 15.43 -10.60 12.78
N ILE A 112 14.58 -11.55 12.39
CA ILE A 112 13.19 -11.25 12.01
C ILE A 112 12.26 -11.12 13.22
N LYS A 113 12.68 -11.47 14.45
CA LYS A 113 11.83 -11.34 15.64
C LYS A 113 11.38 -9.90 15.88
N GLU A 114 12.24 -8.94 15.60
CA GLU A 114 11.96 -7.51 15.75
C GLU A 114 10.98 -7.00 14.68
N VAL A 115 10.93 -7.61 13.49
CA VAL A 115 10.14 -7.04 12.38
C VAL A 115 8.64 -7.21 12.51
N PHE A 116 8.19 -8.17 13.32
CA PHE A 116 6.77 -8.39 13.58
C PHE A 116 6.36 -8.08 15.02
N GLN A 117 7.28 -7.52 15.83
CA GLN A 117 6.89 -6.85 17.06
C GLN A 117 6.26 -5.50 16.73
N THR A 118 5.26 -5.10 17.52
CA THR A 118 4.63 -3.81 17.34
C THR A 118 5.55 -2.69 17.80
N VAL A 119 5.65 -1.63 17.01
CA VAL A 119 6.36 -0.40 17.31
C VAL A 119 5.37 0.72 17.68
N THR A 120 5.90 1.79 18.26
CA THR A 120 5.15 3.03 18.52
C THR A 120 5.63 4.21 17.67
N LYS A 121 6.73 4.03 16.92
CA LYS A 121 7.33 5.02 16.04
C LYS A 121 8.20 4.36 14.97
N GLY A 122 8.18 4.91 13.76
CA GLY A 122 9.03 4.47 12.66
C GLY A 122 8.47 3.25 11.94
N ASP A 123 9.37 2.48 11.33
CA ASP A 123 9.00 1.33 10.51
C ASP A 123 8.52 0.14 11.35
N GLY A 124 7.44 -0.49 10.92
CA GLY A 124 6.93 -1.72 11.53
C GLY A 124 5.41 -1.76 11.65
N PHE A 125 4.92 -2.81 12.29
CA PHE A 125 3.51 -2.95 12.66
C PHE A 125 3.20 -2.13 13.91
N TYR A 126 1.99 -1.62 14.02
CA TYR A 126 1.50 -0.89 15.19
C TYR A 126 0.37 -1.67 15.86
N PRO A 127 0.07 -1.40 17.15
CA PRO A 127 -0.97 -2.12 17.89
C PRO A 127 -2.38 -2.02 17.27
N ASP A 128 -2.68 -0.97 16.50
CA ASP A 128 -3.96 -0.80 15.80
C ASP A 128 -4.04 -1.59 14.47
N GLY A 129 -2.97 -2.31 14.09
CA GLY A 129 -2.83 -3.00 12.81
C GLY A 129 -2.31 -2.11 11.67
N SER A 130 -1.83 -0.90 11.98
CA SER A 130 -1.13 -0.10 10.98
C SER A 130 0.22 -0.73 10.62
N PHE A 131 0.67 -0.53 9.39
CA PHE A 131 2.03 -0.86 8.99
C PHE A 131 2.68 0.32 8.28
N ILE A 132 3.81 0.77 8.82
CA ILE A 132 4.61 1.87 8.26
C ILE A 132 5.94 1.34 7.75
N GLN A 133 6.36 1.88 6.62
CA GLN A 133 7.74 1.75 6.14
C GLN A 133 8.21 3.13 5.64
N HIS A 134 9.53 3.32 5.52
CA HIS A 134 10.15 4.58 5.10
C HIS A 134 9.80 5.72 6.06
N ASN A 135 9.82 5.40 7.35
CA ASN A 135 9.58 6.20 8.53
C ASN A 135 8.14 6.67 8.75
N ASN A 136 7.41 7.01 7.69
CA ASN A 136 6.11 7.69 7.80
C ASN A 136 5.14 7.38 6.66
N ILE A 137 5.38 6.34 5.85
CA ILE A 137 4.48 5.96 4.75
C ILE A 137 3.60 4.77 5.16
N PRO A 138 2.26 4.90 5.08
CA PRO A 138 1.34 3.76 5.22
C PRO A 138 1.56 2.76 4.08
N TYR A 139 2.07 1.58 4.40
CA TYR A 139 2.72 0.71 3.40
C TYR A 139 2.33 -0.77 3.42
N THR A 140 1.24 -1.13 4.13
CA THR A 140 0.77 -2.51 4.30
C THR A 140 0.74 -3.29 2.97
N GLY A 141 0.20 -2.68 1.92
CA GLY A 141 -0.07 -3.35 0.66
C GLY A 141 1.13 -3.50 -0.28
N SER A 142 2.31 -3.00 0.06
CA SER A 142 3.54 -3.32 -0.70
C SER A 142 4.73 -3.70 0.17
N TYR A 143 5.34 -2.79 0.94
CA TYR A 143 6.43 -3.19 1.83
C TYR A 143 5.96 -4.20 2.89
N GLY A 144 4.72 -4.08 3.37
CA GLY A 144 4.12 -5.11 4.23
C GLY A 144 4.07 -6.46 3.52
N ASN A 145 3.63 -6.51 2.26
CA ASN A 145 3.63 -7.74 1.44
C ASN A 145 5.03 -8.35 1.28
N VAL A 146 6.06 -7.53 1.06
CA VAL A 146 7.46 -8.01 0.98
C VAL A 146 7.89 -8.61 2.31
N LEU A 147 7.60 -7.94 3.43
CA LEU A 147 7.91 -8.42 4.77
C LEU A 147 7.26 -9.77 5.05
N ILE A 148 5.93 -9.90 4.88
CA ILE A 148 5.24 -11.14 5.26
C ILE A 148 5.66 -12.32 4.39
N LYS A 149 6.00 -12.08 3.11
CA LYS A 149 6.57 -13.09 2.23
C LYS A 149 7.90 -13.60 2.78
N GLY A 150 8.83 -12.69 3.05
CA GLY A 150 10.16 -13.09 3.50
C GLY A 150 10.15 -13.74 4.88
N VAL A 151 9.31 -13.27 5.81
CA VAL A 151 9.13 -13.89 7.13
C VAL A 151 8.54 -15.29 6.95
N GLY A 152 7.50 -15.42 6.11
CA GLY A 152 6.90 -16.69 5.77
C GLY A 152 7.94 -17.69 5.26
N HIS A 153 8.76 -17.30 4.28
CA HIS A 153 9.80 -18.16 3.72
C HIS A 153 10.86 -18.58 4.75
N ILE A 154 11.32 -17.65 5.60
CA ILE A 154 12.30 -17.96 6.65
C ILE A 154 11.70 -18.99 7.61
N LEU A 155 10.47 -18.75 8.09
CA LEU A 155 9.80 -19.63 9.05
C LEU A 155 9.47 -21.01 8.45
N THR A 156 9.02 -21.09 7.20
CA THR A 156 8.77 -22.38 6.54
C THR A 156 10.06 -23.16 6.29
N THR A 157 11.16 -22.46 5.99
CA THR A 157 12.46 -23.11 5.73
C THR A 157 13.09 -23.67 7.00
N THR A 158 12.93 -23.00 8.15
CA THR A 158 13.54 -23.45 9.43
C THR A 158 12.65 -24.38 10.23
N LYS A 159 11.38 -24.56 9.85
CA LYS A 159 10.42 -25.45 10.50
C LYS A 159 10.94 -26.90 10.57
N GLY A 160 10.84 -27.54 11.73
CA GLY A 160 11.32 -28.89 11.99
C GLY A 160 12.84 -29.02 12.19
N SER A 161 13.59 -27.93 12.11
CA SER A 161 15.03 -27.89 12.39
C SER A 161 15.33 -27.37 13.79
N ILE A 162 16.59 -27.44 14.22
CA ILE A 162 17.06 -26.81 15.47
C ILE A 162 16.96 -25.27 15.46
N PHE A 163 16.71 -24.66 14.30
CA PHE A 163 16.53 -23.21 14.13
C PHE A 163 15.06 -22.78 14.07
N GLU A 164 14.12 -23.71 14.32
CA GLU A 164 12.69 -23.42 14.29
C GLU A 164 12.33 -22.33 15.32
N MET A 165 11.52 -21.36 14.88
CA MET A 165 11.05 -20.29 15.75
C MET A 165 9.96 -20.80 16.68
N ASN A 166 9.98 -20.36 17.95
CA ASN A 166 8.96 -20.76 18.91
C ASN A 166 7.53 -20.37 18.45
N SER A 167 6.57 -21.24 18.75
CA SER A 167 5.19 -21.16 18.27
C SER A 167 4.44 -19.90 18.73
N GLN A 168 4.73 -19.38 19.93
CA GLN A 168 4.10 -18.16 20.43
C GLN A 168 4.50 -16.94 19.58
N THR A 169 5.76 -16.86 19.20
CA THR A 169 6.30 -15.79 18.36
C THR A 169 5.67 -15.84 16.96
N VAL A 170 5.55 -17.05 16.38
CA VAL A 170 4.85 -17.26 15.10
C VAL A 170 3.36 -16.89 15.20
N SER A 171 2.69 -17.25 16.30
CA SER A 171 1.28 -16.93 16.52
C SER A 171 1.04 -15.42 16.64
N ASN A 172 1.95 -14.68 17.27
CA ASN A 172 1.89 -13.22 17.33
C ASN A 172 2.04 -12.59 15.93
N PHE A 173 2.98 -13.11 15.13
CA PHE A 173 3.15 -12.69 13.74
C PHE A 173 1.87 -12.93 12.91
N VAL A 174 1.28 -14.11 13.01
CA VAL A 174 0.04 -14.44 12.29
C VAL A 174 -1.10 -13.49 12.69
N SER A 175 -1.28 -13.25 14.00
CA SER A 175 -2.31 -12.35 14.51
C SER A 175 -2.15 -10.92 14.01
N ILE A 176 -0.92 -10.37 14.00
CA ILE A 176 -0.70 -9.01 13.51
C ILE A 176 -0.92 -8.91 12.00
N VAL A 177 -0.59 -9.96 11.22
CA VAL A 177 -0.87 -10.02 9.77
C VAL A 177 -2.37 -10.01 9.51
N GLU A 178 -3.16 -10.81 10.24
CA GLU A 178 -4.63 -10.78 10.11
C GLU A 178 -5.20 -9.38 10.34
N GLN A 179 -4.77 -8.72 11.42
CA GLN A 179 -5.29 -7.40 11.82
C GLN A 179 -4.87 -6.27 10.88
N SER A 180 -3.74 -6.45 10.19
CA SER A 180 -3.13 -5.42 9.35
C SER A 180 -3.51 -5.56 7.88
N PHE A 181 -3.73 -6.77 7.37
CA PHE A 181 -3.98 -7.01 5.94
C PHE A 181 -5.45 -7.16 5.60
N ILE A 182 -6.19 -8.02 6.32
CA ILE A 182 -7.57 -8.38 5.97
C ILE A 182 -8.48 -7.15 5.77
N PRO A 183 -8.45 -6.10 6.61
CA PRO A 183 -9.32 -4.94 6.44
C PRO A 183 -9.05 -4.11 5.18
N PHE A 184 -7.87 -4.23 4.56
CA PHE A 184 -7.47 -3.43 3.39
C PHE A 184 -7.57 -4.21 2.07
N ILE A 185 -8.34 -5.30 2.03
CA ILE A 185 -8.47 -6.13 0.81
C ILE A 185 -9.91 -6.08 0.32
N TYR A 186 -10.06 -5.63 -0.92
CA TYR A 186 -11.33 -5.65 -1.65
C TYR A 186 -11.15 -6.47 -2.93
N GLN A 187 -11.98 -7.51 -3.12
CA GLN A 187 -11.88 -8.43 -4.26
C GLN A 187 -10.43 -8.89 -4.50
N GLY A 188 -9.78 -9.32 -3.43
CA GLY A 188 -8.39 -9.81 -3.46
C GLY A 188 -7.32 -8.78 -3.79
N THR A 189 -7.65 -7.49 -3.87
CA THR A 189 -6.71 -6.40 -4.15
C THR A 189 -6.53 -5.48 -2.93
N MET A 190 -5.27 -5.13 -2.63
CA MET A 190 -4.95 -4.17 -1.57
C MET A 190 -5.42 -2.75 -1.93
N LEU A 191 -6.09 -2.08 -1.00
CA LEU A 191 -6.53 -0.70 -1.17
C LEU A 191 -5.33 0.24 -1.50
N PRO A 192 -5.47 1.18 -2.46
CA PRO A 192 -4.38 2.04 -2.89
C PRO A 192 -3.77 2.91 -1.78
N GLY A 193 -4.58 3.31 -0.80
CA GLY A 193 -4.13 4.14 0.32
C GLY A 193 -2.98 3.54 1.14
N VAL A 194 -2.76 2.22 1.06
CA VAL A 194 -1.67 1.51 1.78
C VAL A 194 -0.59 0.96 0.84
N ASN A 195 -0.54 1.41 -0.41
CA ASN A 195 0.41 0.95 -1.43
C ASN A 195 1.57 1.93 -1.69
N GLY A 196 1.58 3.10 -1.03
CA GLY A 196 2.60 4.14 -1.23
C GLY A 196 2.81 4.47 -2.71
N ARG A 197 4.06 4.58 -3.15
CA ARG A 197 4.37 4.90 -4.56
C ARG A 197 3.99 3.79 -5.55
N SER A 198 3.70 2.57 -5.06
CA SER A 198 3.40 1.42 -5.92
C SER A 198 2.09 1.59 -6.72
N ILE A 199 1.23 2.54 -6.36
CA ILE A 199 0.03 2.89 -7.13
C ILE A 199 0.35 3.32 -8.57
N SER A 200 1.56 3.82 -8.84
CA SER A 200 1.97 4.22 -10.19
C SER A 200 2.50 3.07 -11.04
N ARG A 201 2.60 1.85 -10.49
CA ARG A 201 3.06 0.68 -11.23
C ARG A 201 1.87 0.11 -12.00
N ALA A 202 1.87 0.30 -13.32
CA ALA A 202 0.92 -0.41 -14.16
C ALA A 202 1.15 -1.94 -13.99
N PRO A 203 0.10 -2.75 -13.83
CA PRO A 203 0.26 -4.20 -13.94
C PRO A 203 0.83 -4.53 -15.31
N LYS A 204 1.68 -5.57 -15.37
CA LYS A 204 2.55 -5.84 -16.53
C LYS A 204 1.79 -6.19 -17.82
N ASP A 205 0.53 -6.59 -17.72
CA ASP A 205 -0.37 -6.85 -18.84
C ASP A 205 -1.78 -6.42 -18.42
N THR A 206 -2.79 -6.53 -19.27
CA THR A 206 -4.22 -6.16 -19.06
C THR A 206 -4.94 -6.91 -17.93
N GLN A 207 -4.24 -7.23 -16.85
CA GLN A 207 -4.74 -7.81 -15.62
C GLN A 207 -5.63 -6.77 -14.94
N ILE A 208 -6.93 -6.99 -15.07
CA ILE A 208 -7.93 -6.46 -14.14
C ILE A 208 -7.47 -6.93 -12.75
N GLY A 209 -7.28 -5.98 -11.83
CA GLY A 209 -6.62 -6.24 -10.55
C GLY A 209 -7.38 -7.28 -9.73
N TYR A 210 -6.67 -8.31 -9.29
CA TYR A 210 -7.07 -9.24 -8.23
C TYR A 210 -5.82 -9.67 -7.46
N GLY A 211 -5.18 -8.74 -6.74
CA GLY A 211 -3.88 -8.84 -6.03
C GLY A 211 -3.35 -10.24 -5.62
N SER A 212 -2.83 -10.99 -6.59
CA SER A 212 -2.42 -12.40 -6.45
C SER A 212 -1.34 -12.60 -5.39
N THR A 213 -0.34 -11.73 -5.37
CA THR A 213 0.80 -11.86 -4.46
C THR A 213 0.39 -11.77 -3.00
N THR A 214 -0.57 -10.92 -2.64
CA THR A 214 -1.09 -10.84 -1.27
C THR A 214 -1.80 -12.12 -0.88
N MET A 215 -2.63 -12.67 -1.77
CA MET A 215 -3.33 -13.92 -1.50
C MET A 215 -2.35 -15.07 -1.25
N TYR A 216 -1.32 -15.20 -2.09
CA TYR A 216 -0.29 -16.23 -1.92
C TYR A 216 0.50 -16.05 -0.62
N ASN A 217 0.88 -14.81 -0.29
CA ASN A 217 1.59 -14.52 0.95
C ASN A 217 0.73 -14.85 2.18
N LEU A 218 -0.58 -14.58 2.14
CA LEU A 218 -1.50 -14.95 3.23
C LEU A 218 -1.65 -16.47 3.35
N LEU A 219 -1.61 -17.23 2.25
CA LEU A 219 -1.58 -18.70 2.31
C LEU A 219 -0.29 -19.24 2.95
N ILE A 220 0.86 -18.64 2.66
CA ILE A 220 2.12 -18.97 3.34
C ILE A 220 1.97 -18.71 4.84
N VAL A 221 1.44 -17.56 5.24
CA VAL A 221 1.18 -17.23 6.66
C VAL A 221 0.19 -18.23 7.28
N ALA A 222 -0.86 -18.62 6.56
CA ALA A 222 -1.84 -19.61 7.03
C ALA A 222 -1.21 -21.00 7.27
N SER A 223 -0.20 -21.39 6.49
CA SER A 223 0.52 -22.67 6.67
C SER A 223 1.35 -22.73 7.97
N LEU A 224 1.61 -21.57 8.56
CA LEU A 224 2.34 -21.40 9.82
C LEU A 224 1.41 -21.17 11.03
N ALA A 225 0.13 -20.92 10.77
CA ALA A 225 -0.82 -20.45 11.76
C ALA A 225 -1.37 -21.58 12.64
N PRO A 226 -1.73 -21.28 13.90
CA PRO A 226 -2.59 -22.16 14.71
C PRO A 226 -3.93 -22.40 14.01
N GLU A 227 -4.57 -23.55 14.27
CA GLU A 227 -5.76 -24.04 13.55
C GLU A 227 -6.85 -22.97 13.33
N LYS A 228 -7.21 -22.20 14.37
CA LYS A 228 -8.23 -21.15 14.27
C LYS A 228 -7.85 -20.05 13.28
N SER A 229 -6.61 -19.56 13.37
CA SER A 229 -6.08 -18.51 12.50
C SER A 229 -5.82 -19.01 11.09
N GLN A 230 -5.34 -20.25 10.95
CA GLN A 230 -5.18 -20.93 9.67
C GLN A 230 -6.53 -20.99 8.94
N LYS A 231 -7.57 -21.49 9.61
CA LYS A 231 -8.91 -21.54 9.03
C LYS A 231 -9.39 -20.14 8.63
N LYS A 232 -9.27 -19.15 9.52
CA LYS A 232 -9.69 -17.76 9.24
C LYS A 232 -9.01 -17.18 8.00
N LEU A 233 -7.68 -17.34 7.88
CA LEU A 233 -6.93 -16.87 6.71
C LEU A 233 -7.32 -17.64 5.44
N GLN A 234 -7.53 -18.95 5.53
CA GLN A 234 -7.98 -19.76 4.40
C GLN A 234 -9.39 -19.37 3.92
N GLU A 235 -10.34 -19.19 4.83
CA GLU A 235 -11.69 -18.70 4.51
C GLU A 235 -11.61 -17.32 3.84
N ALA A 236 -10.78 -16.42 4.37
CA ALA A 236 -10.59 -15.09 3.80
C ALA A 236 -10.01 -15.14 2.38
N VAL A 237 -8.92 -15.89 2.19
CA VAL A 237 -8.30 -16.04 0.88
C VAL A 237 -9.25 -16.71 -0.11
N LYS A 238 -9.98 -17.75 0.31
CA LYS A 238 -10.94 -18.45 -0.56
C LYS A 238 -12.08 -17.54 -0.99
N TYR A 239 -12.59 -16.70 -0.10
CA TYR A 239 -13.61 -15.69 -0.41
C TYR A 239 -13.19 -14.82 -1.61
N TRP A 240 -11.97 -14.31 -1.62
CA TRP A 240 -11.49 -13.49 -2.75
C TRP A 240 -11.11 -14.32 -3.97
N MET A 241 -10.48 -15.49 -3.77
CA MET A 241 -10.02 -16.32 -4.88
C MET A 241 -11.15 -16.89 -5.72
N GLN A 242 -12.28 -17.24 -5.09
CA GLN A 242 -13.42 -17.83 -5.81
C GLN A 242 -14.18 -16.84 -6.69
N GLU A 243 -14.00 -15.53 -6.51
CA GLU A 243 -14.57 -14.53 -7.43
C GLU A 243 -13.92 -14.61 -8.83
N ASN A 244 -12.67 -15.07 -8.91
CA ASN A 244 -11.94 -15.25 -10.17
C ASN A 244 -10.85 -16.33 -10.08
N PRO A 245 -11.22 -17.62 -9.98
CA PRO A 245 -10.28 -18.71 -9.71
C PRO A 245 -9.22 -18.86 -10.82
N ASP A 246 -9.62 -18.68 -12.08
CA ASP A 246 -8.72 -18.77 -13.23
C ASP A 246 -7.63 -17.72 -13.18
N TYR A 247 -7.93 -16.50 -12.72
CA TYR A 247 -6.91 -15.47 -12.55
C TYR A 247 -5.82 -15.93 -11.57
N TYR A 248 -6.21 -16.47 -10.41
CA TYR A 248 -5.24 -16.89 -9.39
C TYR A 248 -4.45 -18.13 -9.79
N VAL A 249 -5.01 -19.02 -10.62
CA VAL A 249 -4.25 -20.18 -11.13
C VAL A 249 -3.30 -19.79 -12.27
N ASN A 250 -3.69 -18.83 -13.13
CA ASN A 250 -2.88 -18.42 -14.28
C ASN A 250 -1.81 -17.37 -13.93
N ASN A 251 -1.88 -16.74 -12.77
CA ASN A 251 -0.92 -15.71 -12.32
C ASN A 251 -0.08 -16.17 -11.12
N ILE A 252 0.20 -17.47 -11.05
CA ILE A 252 1.01 -18.02 -9.96
C ILE A 252 2.48 -17.67 -10.12
N ARG A 253 3.12 -17.35 -8.98
CA ARG A 253 4.54 -16.98 -8.92
C ARG A 253 5.47 -18.19 -8.99
N ASP A 254 5.11 -19.28 -8.32
CA ASP A 254 5.94 -20.48 -8.18
C ASP A 254 5.10 -21.72 -7.80
N TYR A 255 5.72 -22.91 -7.79
CA TYR A 255 5.03 -24.16 -7.50
C TYR A 255 4.48 -24.25 -6.08
N ASN A 256 5.08 -23.58 -5.09
CA ASN A 256 4.56 -23.60 -3.73
C ASN A 256 3.22 -22.86 -3.66
N ASP A 257 3.16 -21.68 -4.27
CA ASP A 257 1.93 -20.90 -4.38
C ASP A 257 0.84 -21.69 -5.16
N LEU A 258 1.22 -22.46 -6.20
CA LEU A 258 0.31 -23.40 -6.90
C LEU A 258 -0.25 -24.47 -5.98
N GLN A 259 0.61 -25.14 -5.22
CA GLN A 259 0.18 -26.22 -4.33
C GLN A 259 -0.75 -25.70 -3.23
N LEU A 260 -0.41 -24.58 -2.60
CA LEU A 260 -1.24 -23.96 -1.56
C LEU A 260 -2.59 -23.51 -2.12
N THR A 261 -2.60 -22.90 -3.32
CA THR A 261 -3.82 -22.45 -3.99
C THR A 261 -4.73 -23.62 -4.35
N LEU A 262 -4.21 -24.64 -5.04
CA LEU A 262 -5.01 -25.82 -5.42
C LEU A 262 -5.52 -26.57 -4.18
N SER A 263 -4.71 -26.68 -3.14
CA SER A 263 -5.11 -27.30 -1.87
C SER A 263 -6.27 -26.54 -1.22
N LEU A 264 -6.23 -25.21 -1.19
CA LEU A 264 -7.32 -24.39 -0.66
C LEU A 264 -8.60 -24.53 -1.49
N MET A 265 -8.48 -24.41 -2.81
CA MET A 265 -9.63 -24.45 -3.71
C MET A 265 -10.31 -25.82 -3.69
N GLY A 266 -9.55 -26.91 -3.59
CA GLY A 266 -10.07 -28.27 -3.46
C GLY A 266 -10.57 -28.66 -2.06
N ASN A 267 -10.32 -27.84 -1.02
CA ASN A 267 -10.73 -28.15 0.34
C ASN A 267 -12.19 -27.76 0.59
N ALA A 268 -13.09 -28.74 0.67
CA ALA A 268 -14.52 -28.53 0.91
C ALA A 268 -14.87 -28.08 2.34
N ALA A 269 -13.95 -28.22 3.31
CA ALA A 269 -14.17 -27.78 4.70
C ALA A 269 -13.95 -26.27 4.90
N ILE A 270 -13.35 -25.60 3.91
CA ILE A 270 -13.20 -24.15 3.83
C ILE A 270 -14.13 -23.70 2.71
N THR A 271 -15.14 -22.91 3.02
CA THR A 271 -16.13 -22.53 2.00
C THR A 271 -15.78 -21.20 1.35
N GLY A 272 -15.27 -20.24 2.12
CA GLY A 272 -14.98 -18.90 1.65
C GLY A 272 -16.23 -18.04 1.46
N ASP A 273 -17.36 -18.39 2.05
CA ASP A 273 -18.65 -17.72 1.73
C ASP A 273 -18.91 -16.42 2.52
N THR A 274 -18.03 -16.09 3.46
CA THR A 274 -18.23 -14.95 4.38
C THR A 274 -17.27 -13.82 4.06
N LEU A 275 -17.78 -12.59 3.97
CA LEU A 275 -16.96 -11.40 3.78
C LEU A 275 -15.90 -11.30 4.91
N PRO A 276 -14.60 -11.24 4.60
CA PRO A 276 -13.56 -11.41 5.61
C PRO A 276 -13.46 -10.26 6.63
N PHE A 277 -13.98 -9.09 6.27
CA PHE A 277 -14.05 -7.91 7.12
C PHE A 277 -15.38 -7.18 6.92
N THR A 278 -16.07 -6.90 8.01
CA THR A 278 -17.29 -6.09 8.07
C THR A 278 -17.18 -5.09 9.21
N GLY A 279 -17.76 -3.91 9.04
CA GLY A 279 -17.73 -2.83 10.03
C GLY A 279 -16.68 -1.79 9.72
N THR A 280 -16.30 -1.03 10.75
CA THR A 280 -15.41 0.13 10.64
C THR A 280 -14.11 -0.09 11.43
N LYS A 281 -13.01 0.48 10.93
CA LYS A 281 -11.73 0.49 11.64
C LYS A 281 -10.93 1.76 11.33
N VAL A 282 -10.52 2.47 12.37
CA VAL A 282 -9.57 3.60 12.29
C VAL A 282 -8.17 3.09 12.62
N PHE A 283 -7.21 3.37 11.74
CA PHE A 283 -5.79 3.05 11.86
C PHE A 283 -5.02 4.35 12.14
N THR A 284 -5.15 4.85 13.37
CA THR A 284 -4.65 6.17 13.80
C THR A 284 -3.15 6.30 13.64
N SER A 285 -2.40 5.20 13.78
CA SER A 285 -0.95 5.22 13.67
C SER A 285 -0.47 5.52 12.26
N MET A 286 -1.27 5.19 11.24
CA MET A 286 -0.95 5.46 9.83
C MET A 286 -1.96 6.34 9.08
N ASP A 287 -2.84 7.04 9.80
CA ASP A 287 -3.81 7.99 9.23
C ASP A 287 -4.69 7.38 8.12
N ARG A 288 -5.20 6.17 8.37
CA ARG A 288 -6.11 5.45 7.47
C ARG A 288 -7.41 5.06 8.17
N PHE A 289 -8.44 4.86 7.37
CA PHE A 289 -9.73 4.36 7.82
C PHE A 289 -10.31 3.42 6.77
N VAL A 290 -11.02 2.38 7.22
CA VAL A 290 -11.82 1.51 6.34
C VAL A 290 -13.20 1.25 6.95
N GLN A 291 -14.22 1.22 6.10
CA GLN A 291 -15.52 0.60 6.34
C GLN A 291 -15.77 -0.47 5.29
N SER A 292 -16.34 -1.61 5.67
CA SER A 292 -16.86 -2.58 4.71
C SER A 292 -18.19 -3.17 5.15
N ASN A 293 -19.09 -3.37 4.20
CA ASN A 293 -20.33 -4.12 4.38
C ASN A 293 -20.59 -4.97 3.11
N SER A 294 -21.75 -5.62 3.03
CA SER A 294 -22.11 -6.47 1.88
C SER A 294 -22.30 -5.70 0.57
N ASN A 295 -22.45 -4.39 0.63
CA ASN A 295 -22.80 -3.55 -0.52
C ASN A 295 -21.58 -2.79 -1.06
N TYR A 296 -20.73 -2.29 -0.18
CA TYR A 296 -19.58 -1.46 -0.55
C TYR A 296 -18.44 -1.55 0.47
N MET A 297 -17.26 -1.11 0.03
CA MET A 297 -16.13 -0.78 0.91
C MET A 297 -15.75 0.68 0.71
N ALA A 298 -15.56 1.41 1.80
CA ALA A 298 -15.11 2.79 1.81
C ALA A 298 -13.79 2.92 2.58
N SER A 299 -12.91 3.83 2.15
CA SER A 299 -11.64 4.09 2.84
C SER A 299 -11.23 5.55 2.74
N LEU A 300 -10.48 6.04 3.72
CA LEU A 300 -9.88 7.37 3.72
C LEU A 300 -8.35 7.29 3.79
N SER A 301 -7.71 8.11 2.98
CA SER A 301 -6.29 8.45 3.11
C SER A 301 -6.15 9.86 3.64
N LEU A 302 -5.55 9.98 4.82
CA LEU A 302 -5.23 11.24 5.49
C LEU A 302 -3.71 11.34 5.69
N TYR A 303 -3.23 12.50 6.14
CA TYR A 303 -1.84 12.67 6.57
C TYR A 303 -1.75 13.68 7.71
N SER A 304 -0.65 13.65 8.44
CA SER A 304 -0.44 14.49 9.64
C SER A 304 1.06 14.74 9.86
N GLN A 305 1.45 15.17 11.06
CA GLN A 305 2.87 15.14 11.47
C GLN A 305 3.44 13.73 11.58
N ARG A 306 2.59 12.70 11.67
CA ARG A 306 3.01 11.30 11.85
C ARG A 306 3.26 10.62 10.51
N THR A 307 2.41 10.89 9.52
CA THR A 307 2.44 10.21 8.23
C THR A 307 2.48 11.18 7.06
N SER A 308 3.14 10.75 5.98
CA SER A 308 3.27 11.55 4.78
C SER A 308 1.98 11.55 3.94
N SER A 309 1.73 12.68 3.28
CA SER A 309 0.68 12.84 2.27
C SER A 309 0.87 11.93 1.06
N PHE A 310 2.12 11.73 0.64
CA PHE A 310 2.49 10.78 -0.41
C PHE A 310 3.98 10.41 -0.33
N GLU A 311 4.38 9.41 -1.10
CA GLU A 311 5.77 9.14 -1.42
C GLU A 311 5.95 9.17 -2.93
N ALA A 312 6.99 9.85 -3.40
CA ALA A 312 7.54 9.66 -4.75
C ALA A 312 9.02 9.33 -4.63
N GLY A 313 9.51 8.47 -5.51
CA GLY A 313 10.90 8.04 -5.49
C GLY A 313 11.20 7.04 -6.59
N ASN A 314 12.47 6.92 -6.98
CA ASN A 314 12.92 6.08 -8.10
C ASN A 314 12.15 6.34 -9.43
N GLY A 315 11.66 7.56 -9.64
CA GLY A 315 10.84 7.91 -10.82
C GLY A 315 9.38 7.43 -10.74
N GLU A 316 8.94 6.90 -9.61
CA GLU A 316 7.58 6.42 -9.36
C GLU A 316 6.72 7.48 -8.64
N ASN A 317 5.40 7.43 -8.86
CA ASN A 317 4.38 8.28 -8.23
C ASN A 317 4.63 9.79 -8.32
N LYS A 318 5.12 10.26 -9.48
CA LYS A 318 5.50 11.66 -9.72
C LYS A 318 4.38 12.69 -9.49
N ARG A 319 3.12 12.26 -9.49
CA ARG A 319 1.91 13.08 -9.36
C ARG A 319 1.03 12.68 -8.17
N GLY A 320 1.62 12.06 -7.15
CA GLY A 320 0.91 11.61 -5.96
C GLY A 320 0.50 12.71 -4.97
N TRP A 321 0.70 14.00 -5.30
CA TRP A 321 0.72 15.14 -4.36
C TRP A 321 -0.48 15.26 -3.43
N HIS A 322 -1.66 14.81 -3.88
CA HIS A 322 -2.94 14.94 -3.18
C HIS A 322 -3.54 13.60 -2.74
N THR A 323 -2.79 12.49 -2.83
CA THR A 323 -3.32 11.13 -2.57
C THR A 323 -3.74 10.84 -1.13
N ALA A 324 -3.45 11.77 -0.20
CA ALA A 324 -3.93 11.72 1.17
C ALA A 324 -4.48 13.06 1.69
N ASP A 325 -4.84 14.01 0.82
CA ASP A 325 -5.44 15.30 1.21
C ASP A 325 -6.92 15.14 1.64
N GLY A 326 -7.23 14.06 2.37
CA GLY A 326 -8.59 13.60 2.65
C GLY A 326 -9.20 12.79 1.50
N MET A 327 -8.38 12.01 0.78
CA MET A 327 -8.87 11.23 -0.37
C MET A 327 -9.79 10.11 0.08
N PHE A 328 -11.00 10.06 -0.49
CA PHE A 328 -12.02 9.07 -0.21
C PHE A 328 -12.05 8.02 -1.32
N TYR A 329 -12.05 6.75 -0.94
CA TYR A 329 -12.14 5.62 -1.86
C TYR A 329 -13.47 4.93 -1.64
N LEU A 330 -14.24 4.70 -2.70
CA LEU A 330 -15.50 3.97 -2.66
C LEU A 330 -15.48 2.81 -3.67
N TYR A 331 -15.68 1.59 -3.19
CA TYR A 331 -15.73 0.36 -3.97
C TYR A 331 -17.14 -0.22 -3.92
N ASN A 332 -17.72 -0.54 -5.08
CA ASN A 332 -19.12 -0.97 -5.21
C ASN A 332 -19.33 -1.98 -6.36
N ASN A 333 -18.36 -2.87 -6.57
CA ASN A 333 -18.37 -3.93 -7.59
C ASN A 333 -18.48 -3.42 -9.04
N ASP A 334 -18.10 -2.18 -9.34
CA ASP A 334 -18.06 -1.68 -10.72
C ASP A 334 -16.98 -2.34 -11.59
N GLY A 335 -16.06 -3.10 -10.99
CA GLY A 335 -15.03 -3.91 -11.63
C GLY A 335 -13.90 -3.13 -12.30
N VAL A 336 -13.91 -1.80 -12.25
CA VAL A 336 -12.93 -0.96 -12.96
C VAL A 336 -12.32 0.14 -12.09
N GLN A 337 -13.01 0.59 -11.04
CA GLN A 337 -12.55 1.69 -10.21
C GLN A 337 -11.26 1.33 -9.48
N PHE A 338 -10.29 2.25 -9.53
CA PHE A 338 -8.93 2.08 -9.00
C PHE A 338 -8.12 0.91 -9.60
N SER A 339 -8.54 0.38 -10.76
CA SER A 339 -7.79 -0.64 -11.50
C SER A 339 -6.65 -0.04 -12.34
N ASN A 340 -6.10 -0.83 -13.27
CA ASN A 340 -4.92 -0.50 -14.08
C ASN A 340 -5.04 0.80 -14.90
N SER A 341 -6.25 1.17 -15.33
CA SER A 341 -6.49 2.39 -16.10
C SER A 341 -6.69 3.62 -15.23
N TYR A 342 -7.05 3.49 -13.95
CA TYR A 342 -7.41 4.64 -13.11
C TYR A 342 -6.24 5.62 -12.92
N TRP A 343 -5.12 5.15 -12.38
CA TRP A 343 -3.96 5.99 -12.04
C TRP A 343 -3.32 6.73 -13.23
N PRO A 344 -3.19 6.14 -14.44
CA PRO A 344 -2.68 6.88 -15.59
C PRO A 344 -3.67 7.88 -16.20
N THR A 345 -4.98 7.80 -15.90
CA THR A 345 -5.99 8.66 -16.55
C THR A 345 -6.72 9.63 -15.62
N VAL A 346 -6.72 9.40 -14.31
CA VAL A 346 -7.38 10.29 -13.35
C VAL A 346 -6.68 11.66 -13.34
N ASP A 347 -7.47 12.73 -13.21
CA ASP A 347 -6.93 14.07 -12.97
C ASP A 347 -6.28 14.10 -11.57
N PRO A 348 -4.95 14.22 -11.46
CA PRO A 348 -4.26 14.17 -10.17
C PRO A 348 -4.56 15.39 -9.28
N TYR A 349 -5.11 16.47 -9.84
CA TYR A 349 -5.59 17.62 -9.05
C TYR A 349 -6.96 17.36 -8.44
N ARG A 350 -7.70 16.35 -8.92
CA ARG A 350 -9.11 16.16 -8.55
C ARG A 350 -9.39 14.74 -8.08
N LEU A 351 -8.62 14.29 -7.11
CA LEU A 351 -8.85 13.00 -6.47
C LEU A 351 -10.11 13.06 -5.59
N PRO A 352 -10.95 12.01 -5.53
CA PRO A 352 -12.21 12.05 -4.79
C PRO A 352 -12.02 12.42 -3.31
N GLY A 353 -12.86 13.30 -2.78
CA GLY A 353 -12.88 13.71 -1.37
C GLY A 353 -11.86 14.79 -0.98
N THR A 354 -10.85 15.08 -1.80
CA THR A 354 -9.79 16.01 -1.43
C THR A 354 -10.27 17.46 -1.40
N THR A 355 -9.60 18.29 -0.59
CA THR A 355 -9.65 19.75 -0.73
C THR A 355 -8.26 20.20 -1.19
N VAL A 356 -8.18 20.91 -2.31
CA VAL A 356 -6.92 21.21 -2.99
C VAL A 356 -6.80 22.67 -3.37
N ASP A 357 -5.57 23.15 -3.43
CA ASP A 357 -5.18 24.37 -4.11
C ASP A 357 -4.71 23.99 -5.53
N THR A 358 -5.29 24.58 -6.56
CA THR A 358 -5.02 24.22 -7.96
C THR A 358 -3.80 24.93 -8.56
N VAL A 359 -2.86 25.40 -7.73
CA VAL A 359 -1.54 25.84 -8.20
C VAL A 359 -0.90 24.74 -9.06
N THR A 360 -0.34 25.11 -10.21
CA THR A 360 0.35 24.16 -11.09
C THR A 360 1.56 23.53 -10.40
N LEU A 361 1.58 22.20 -10.32
CA LEU A 361 2.62 21.37 -9.76
C LEU A 361 3.46 20.72 -10.85
N GLN A 362 4.77 20.62 -10.61
CA GLN A 362 5.69 19.91 -11.49
C GLN A 362 5.77 18.45 -11.07
N ASP A 363 6.00 17.56 -12.04
CA ASP A 363 6.34 16.16 -11.75
C ASP A 363 7.43 16.09 -10.68
N GLU A 364 7.21 15.28 -9.65
CA GLU A 364 8.19 15.05 -8.60
C GLU A 364 9.31 14.13 -9.12
N ASN A 365 10.53 14.64 -9.11
CA ASN A 365 11.71 13.97 -9.64
C ASN A 365 12.81 13.76 -8.58
N SER A 366 12.52 14.05 -7.30
CA SER A 366 13.43 13.71 -6.20
C SER A 366 13.73 12.21 -6.18
N ALA A 367 14.94 11.84 -5.76
CA ALA A 367 15.32 10.44 -5.62
C ALA A 367 14.34 9.70 -4.67
N PHE A 368 13.98 10.35 -3.57
CA PHE A 368 12.88 10.04 -2.67
C PHE A 368 12.37 11.33 -2.02
N THR A 369 11.06 11.45 -1.85
CA THR A 369 10.45 12.54 -1.08
C THR A 369 9.24 12.06 -0.28
N THR A 370 9.04 12.69 0.86
CA THR A 370 7.86 12.55 1.72
C THR A 370 7.48 13.96 2.20
N VAL A 371 6.19 14.18 2.44
CA VAL A 371 5.62 15.48 2.81
C VAL A 371 4.63 15.28 3.95
N VAL A 372 4.99 15.77 5.13
CA VAL A 372 4.13 15.81 6.33
C VAL A 372 3.63 17.23 6.60
N SER A 373 2.58 17.38 7.41
CA SER A 373 2.13 18.67 7.95
C SER A 373 2.56 18.84 9.41
N PRO A 374 2.52 20.06 9.99
CA PRO A 374 2.66 20.23 11.45
C PRO A 374 1.43 19.76 12.25
N GLU A 375 0.33 19.42 11.58
CA GLU A 375 -0.95 19.10 12.23
C GLU A 375 -0.92 17.79 13.03
N THR A 376 -1.44 17.84 14.25
CA THR A 376 -1.63 16.68 15.14
C THR A 376 -3.05 16.12 15.08
N TRP A 377 -4.03 16.98 14.73
CA TRP A 377 -5.46 16.68 14.77
C TRP A 377 -5.92 15.95 13.51
N VAL A 378 -5.55 14.68 13.43
CA VAL A 378 -5.90 13.75 12.36
C VAL A 378 -6.14 12.39 13.00
N GLY A 379 -7.20 11.70 12.62
CA GLY A 379 -7.58 10.42 13.20
C GLY A 379 -9.08 10.30 13.39
N GLY A 380 -9.51 9.45 14.32
CA GLY A 380 -10.94 9.23 14.55
C GLY A 380 -11.22 8.15 15.59
N ALA A 381 -12.48 7.81 15.71
CA ALA A 381 -12.98 6.68 16.49
C ALA A 381 -13.98 5.87 15.66
N SER A 382 -14.05 4.57 15.91
CA SER A 382 -14.95 3.64 15.24
C SER A 382 -15.57 2.68 16.26
N ASP A 383 -16.85 2.36 16.07
CA ASP A 383 -17.57 1.33 16.82
C ASP A 383 -18.55 0.62 15.91
N GLY A 384 -18.46 -0.71 15.83
CA GLY A 384 -19.28 -1.55 14.96
C GLY A 384 -19.25 -1.11 13.49
N ASN A 385 -20.37 -0.58 13.00
CA ASN A 385 -20.56 -0.12 11.62
C ASN A 385 -20.43 1.41 11.45
N GLN A 386 -20.07 2.13 12.52
CA GLN A 386 -20.05 3.59 12.55
C GLN A 386 -18.65 4.11 12.85
N ALA A 387 -18.34 5.30 12.38
CA ALA A 387 -17.10 5.99 12.72
C ALA A 387 -17.20 7.50 12.55
N VAL A 388 -16.33 8.23 13.26
CA VAL A 388 -16.09 9.65 13.04
C VAL A 388 -14.61 9.84 12.80
N VAL A 389 -14.27 10.45 11.68
CA VAL A 389 -12.88 10.68 11.24
C VAL A 389 -12.70 12.17 10.95
N GLY A 390 -11.57 12.74 11.37
CA GLY A 390 -11.25 14.15 11.21
C GLY A 390 -9.82 14.37 10.71
N MET A 391 -9.63 15.49 10.00
CA MET A 391 -8.33 15.93 9.50
C MET A 391 -8.25 17.45 9.49
N SER A 392 -7.28 18.00 10.21
CA SER A 392 -6.72 19.32 9.90
C SER A 392 -5.81 19.20 8.69
N LEU A 393 -6.30 19.65 7.52
CA LEU A 393 -5.52 19.76 6.30
C LEU A 393 -4.68 21.05 6.38
N ASN A 394 -3.39 20.95 6.08
CA ASN A 394 -2.47 22.10 6.04
C ASN A 394 -1.41 21.88 4.95
N LYS A 395 -1.44 22.72 3.91
CA LYS A 395 -0.48 22.70 2.79
C LYS A 395 0.67 23.69 2.97
N GLN A 396 0.69 24.51 4.03
CA GLN A 396 1.76 25.48 4.26
C GLN A 396 3.12 24.77 4.37
N GLY A 397 4.11 25.28 3.63
CA GLY A 397 5.47 24.73 3.65
C GLY A 397 5.64 23.43 2.87
N THR A 398 4.60 22.96 2.16
CA THR A 398 4.69 21.80 1.26
C THR A 398 5.80 22.02 0.24
N LYS A 399 6.59 20.97 -0.05
CA LYS A 399 7.67 21.02 -1.03
C LYS A 399 7.38 20.14 -2.23
N ASN A 400 7.86 20.55 -3.39
CA ASN A 400 7.97 19.73 -4.59
C ASN A 400 9.34 19.97 -5.23
N ASN A 401 10.06 18.90 -5.57
CA ASN A 401 11.43 18.95 -6.05
C ASN A 401 12.39 19.75 -5.11
N GLY A 402 12.16 19.66 -3.80
CA GLY A 402 12.94 20.37 -2.77
C GLY A 402 12.57 21.85 -2.57
N THR A 403 11.75 22.44 -3.44
CA THR A 403 11.32 23.84 -3.37
C THR A 403 9.99 23.96 -2.63
N VAL A 404 9.88 24.92 -1.72
CA VAL A 404 8.63 25.24 -1.01
C VAL A 404 7.63 25.83 -2.02
N LEU A 405 6.44 25.24 -2.09
CA LEU A 405 5.34 25.69 -2.92
C LEU A 405 4.63 26.89 -2.28
N PRO A 406 4.00 27.77 -3.08
CA PRO A 406 3.24 28.91 -2.54
C PRO A 406 1.94 28.51 -1.84
N MET A 407 1.52 27.23 -1.94
CA MET A 407 0.29 26.74 -1.32
C MET A 407 0.29 26.97 0.19
N ASN A 408 -0.78 27.58 0.67
CA ASN A 408 -1.06 27.79 2.10
C ASN A 408 -2.48 27.37 2.49
N LEU A 409 -3.10 26.49 1.67
CA LEU A 409 -4.41 25.94 1.95
C LEU A 409 -4.46 25.25 3.31
N CYS A 410 -5.40 25.69 4.15
CA CYS A 410 -5.80 25.04 5.39
C CYS A 410 -7.29 24.71 5.36
N ALA A 411 -7.69 23.59 5.97
CA ALA A 411 -9.10 23.22 6.12
C ALA A 411 -9.31 22.24 7.28
N LYS A 412 -10.50 22.25 7.88
CA LYS A 412 -10.98 21.21 8.80
C LYS A 412 -11.94 20.31 8.04
N LYS A 413 -11.54 19.06 7.83
CA LYS A 413 -12.34 18.03 7.12
C LYS A 413 -12.81 16.99 8.12
N SER A 414 -14.07 16.57 8.03
CA SER A 414 -14.63 15.54 8.89
C SER A 414 -15.55 14.61 8.12
N TRP A 415 -15.52 13.33 8.45
CA TRP A 415 -16.37 12.30 7.88
C TRP A 415 -17.11 11.61 9.01
N PHE A 416 -18.44 11.61 8.94
CA PHE A 416 -19.31 10.81 9.80
C PHE A 416 -19.77 9.62 8.96
N ILE A 417 -19.32 8.43 9.35
CA ILE A 417 -19.57 7.18 8.65
C ILE A 417 -20.67 6.45 9.39
N LEU A 418 -21.77 6.23 8.69
CA LEU A 418 -22.93 5.45 9.11
C LEU A 418 -22.98 4.15 8.29
N GLU A 419 -23.94 3.27 8.57
CA GLU A 419 -24.03 1.95 7.93
C GLU A 419 -24.24 2.02 6.40
N ASP A 420 -25.03 2.99 5.94
CA ASP A 420 -25.46 3.17 4.55
C ASP A 420 -25.12 4.56 3.98
N GLN A 421 -24.48 5.42 4.76
CA GLN A 421 -24.20 6.80 4.40
C GLN A 421 -22.84 7.26 4.93
N THR A 422 -22.16 8.10 4.14
CA THR A 422 -21.03 8.90 4.61
C THR A 422 -21.35 10.38 4.46
N ILE A 423 -21.22 11.14 5.54
CA ILE A 423 -21.41 12.60 5.56
C ILE A 423 -20.03 13.24 5.63
N ALA A 424 -19.66 14.00 4.59
CA ALA A 424 -18.40 14.75 4.54
C ALA A 424 -18.63 16.24 4.80
N LEU A 425 -17.98 16.79 5.83
CA LEU A 425 -18.04 18.21 6.20
C LEU A 425 -16.68 18.87 6.01
N GLY A 426 -16.70 20.12 5.54
CA GLY A 426 -15.52 20.98 5.41
C GLY A 426 -15.79 22.35 6.04
N ALA A 427 -14.87 22.84 6.86
CA ALA A 427 -14.96 24.14 7.52
C ALA A 427 -13.58 24.81 7.62
N GLY A 428 -13.57 26.13 7.84
CA GLY A 428 -12.32 26.89 7.99
C GLY A 428 -11.38 26.75 6.80
N ILE A 429 -11.94 26.66 5.59
CA ILE A 429 -11.17 26.55 4.35
C ILE A 429 -10.60 27.93 4.04
N SER A 430 -9.27 28.04 4.02
CA SER A 430 -8.55 29.28 3.74
C SER A 430 -7.34 29.02 2.86
N GLY A 431 -7.05 29.93 1.95
CA GLY A 431 -5.86 29.95 1.10
C GLY A 431 -5.94 31.18 0.20
N ASP A 432 -4.81 31.80 -0.11
CA ASP A 432 -4.78 33.11 -0.81
C ASP A 432 -3.88 33.11 -2.05
N THR A 433 -3.54 31.92 -2.56
CA THR A 433 -2.85 31.81 -3.85
C THR A 433 -3.74 32.34 -4.97
N THR A 434 -3.15 32.65 -6.13
CA THR A 434 -3.89 33.11 -7.30
C THR A 434 -4.70 32.01 -7.98
N ALA A 435 -4.52 30.76 -7.56
CA ALA A 435 -5.24 29.60 -8.08
C ALA A 435 -6.56 29.39 -7.30
N SER A 436 -7.40 28.49 -7.80
CA SER A 436 -8.66 28.20 -7.12
C SER A 436 -8.49 27.16 -6.03
N ILE A 437 -9.27 27.30 -4.95
CA ILE A 437 -9.45 26.22 -3.97
C ILE A 437 -10.66 25.37 -4.38
N GLU A 438 -10.49 24.05 -4.41
CA GLU A 438 -11.53 23.08 -4.78
C GLU A 438 -11.75 22.06 -3.67
N THR A 439 -13.00 21.63 -3.47
CA THR A 439 -13.26 20.33 -2.84
C THR A 439 -13.92 19.41 -3.86
N VAL A 440 -13.33 18.24 -4.05
CA VAL A 440 -13.76 17.25 -5.03
C VAL A 440 -14.75 16.31 -4.35
N VAL A 441 -15.99 16.28 -4.83
CA VAL A 441 -16.99 15.36 -4.26
C VAL A 441 -16.67 13.94 -4.71
N ASP A 442 -16.51 13.74 -6.02
CA ASP A 442 -16.05 12.48 -6.60
C ASP A 442 -15.40 12.73 -7.98
N ASN A 443 -14.58 11.78 -8.41
CA ASN A 443 -13.97 11.68 -9.73
C ASN A 443 -13.93 10.20 -10.10
N ARG A 444 -15.02 9.73 -10.71
CA ARG A 444 -15.32 8.31 -10.88
C ARG A 444 -14.90 7.84 -12.27
N LEU A 445 -14.16 6.74 -12.31
CA LEU A 445 -13.92 6.02 -13.56
C LEU A 445 -15.19 5.24 -13.91
N LEU A 446 -15.74 5.53 -15.09
CA LEU A 446 -16.96 4.87 -15.55
C LEU A 446 -16.63 3.58 -16.28
N ASN A 447 -17.36 2.51 -15.97
CA ASN A 447 -17.24 1.25 -16.68
C ASN A 447 -18.07 1.30 -17.98
N LYS A 448 -17.42 1.06 -19.12
CA LYS A 448 -18.07 1.04 -20.44
C LYS A 448 -19.22 0.02 -20.58
N ASN A 449 -19.25 -1.00 -19.73
CA ASN A 449 -20.30 -2.02 -19.72
C ASN A 449 -21.59 -1.51 -19.06
N TYR A 450 -21.52 -0.39 -18.35
CA TYR A 450 -22.66 0.26 -17.73
C TYR A 450 -22.95 1.60 -18.39
N GLN A 451 -24.13 2.11 -18.09
CA GLN A 451 -24.59 3.42 -18.52
C GLN A 451 -24.95 4.19 -17.26
N TYR A 452 -24.42 5.39 -17.19
CA TYR A 452 -24.49 6.22 -16.00
C TYR A 452 -25.36 7.41 -16.33
N GLN A 453 -26.33 7.67 -15.46
CA GLN A 453 -27.11 8.89 -15.50
C GLN A 453 -26.74 9.73 -14.29
N VAL A 454 -26.48 11.01 -14.55
CA VAL A 454 -26.26 12.00 -13.50
C VAL A 454 -27.57 12.74 -13.32
N ILE A 455 -28.07 12.76 -12.10
CA ILE A 455 -29.36 13.36 -11.79
C ILE A 455 -29.12 14.44 -10.73
N SER A 456 -29.60 15.65 -11.02
CA SER A 456 -29.70 16.73 -10.06
C SER A 456 -31.14 16.86 -9.57
N ASN A 457 -31.37 17.74 -8.60
CA ASN A 457 -32.71 18.17 -8.22
C ASN A 457 -33.50 18.86 -9.36
N LYS A 458 -32.85 19.21 -10.49
CA LYS A 458 -33.49 19.79 -11.68
C LYS A 458 -33.78 18.77 -12.79
N GLY A 459 -33.37 17.51 -12.62
CA GLY A 459 -33.53 16.45 -13.61
C GLY A 459 -32.21 15.82 -14.05
N THR A 460 -32.22 15.11 -15.17
CA THR A 460 -31.02 14.50 -15.74
C THR A 460 -30.07 15.57 -16.28
N ILE A 461 -28.79 15.48 -15.90
CA ILE A 461 -27.72 16.30 -16.46
C ILE A 461 -27.25 15.64 -17.76
N SER A 462 -27.58 16.24 -18.90
CA SER A 462 -27.11 15.78 -20.22
C SER A 462 -25.94 16.60 -20.76
N ASP A 463 -25.72 17.79 -20.22
CA ASP A 463 -24.65 18.68 -20.64
C ASP A 463 -23.30 18.21 -20.07
N THR A 464 -22.23 18.48 -20.81
CA THR A 464 -20.85 18.19 -20.35
C THR A 464 -20.47 18.99 -19.11
N TYR A 465 -21.19 20.07 -18.82
CA TYR A 465 -21.01 20.93 -17.66
C TYR A 465 -22.37 21.43 -17.16
N GLU A 466 -22.62 21.30 -15.86
CA GLU A 466 -23.71 22.00 -15.17
C GLU A 466 -23.14 22.71 -13.94
N GLU A 467 -23.50 23.98 -13.76
CA GLU A 467 -23.15 24.76 -12.58
C GLU A 467 -24.41 25.08 -11.77
N SER A 468 -24.37 24.76 -10.48
CA SER A 468 -25.43 25.16 -9.56
C SER A 468 -25.13 26.51 -8.94
N GLN A 469 -26.11 27.40 -8.95
CA GLN A 469 -26.02 28.63 -8.18
C GLN A 469 -26.36 28.38 -6.71
N LYS A 470 -25.60 29.01 -5.82
CA LYS A 470 -25.86 29.06 -4.38
C LYS A 470 -27.17 29.80 -4.13
N ILE A 471 -28.11 29.19 -3.40
CA ILE A 471 -29.36 29.86 -2.97
C ILE A 471 -29.37 29.84 -1.43
N GLY A 472 -29.05 30.98 -0.82
CA GLY A 472 -28.90 31.09 0.64
C GLY A 472 -27.62 30.41 1.17
N CYS A 473 -27.71 29.69 2.29
CA CYS A 473 -26.57 28.99 2.92
C CYS A 473 -26.25 27.62 2.30
N CYS A 474 -27.05 27.14 1.34
CA CYS A 474 -26.89 25.82 0.73
C CYS A 474 -26.63 25.92 -0.77
N TYR A 475 -25.76 25.05 -1.28
CA TYR A 475 -25.71 24.77 -2.71
C TYR A 475 -26.93 23.93 -3.05
N ASN A 476 -27.75 24.41 -3.97
CA ASN A 476 -28.97 23.72 -4.34
C ASN A 476 -28.72 22.61 -5.37
N LEU A 477 -27.56 21.94 -5.27
CA LEU A 477 -27.22 20.77 -6.08
C LEU A 477 -27.06 19.57 -5.15
N ILE A 478 -28.20 18.99 -4.82
CA ILE A 478 -28.21 17.59 -4.41
C ILE A 478 -28.00 16.81 -5.71
N ILE A 479 -26.75 16.47 -6.03
CA ILE A 479 -26.48 15.44 -7.03
C ILE A 479 -26.83 14.12 -6.36
N LYS A 480 -28.06 13.66 -6.56
CA LYS A 480 -28.38 12.26 -6.31
C LYS A 480 -27.93 11.52 -7.56
N VAL A 481 -26.85 10.76 -7.48
CA VAL A 481 -26.66 9.66 -8.44
C VAL A 481 -27.69 8.59 -8.07
N LEU A 482 -28.94 8.85 -8.48
CA LEU A 482 -30.09 7.98 -8.30
C LEU A 482 -29.95 6.89 -9.35
N GLN A 483 -29.43 5.74 -8.93
CA GLN A 483 -29.61 4.45 -9.59
C GLN A 483 -29.10 4.36 -11.04
N LEU A 484 -28.05 3.56 -11.25
CA LEU A 484 -27.63 3.09 -12.57
C LEU A 484 -28.82 2.45 -13.31
N VAL A 485 -29.43 3.17 -14.24
CA VAL A 485 -30.39 2.60 -15.20
C VAL A 485 -29.63 2.25 -16.48
N ILE A 486 -29.47 0.95 -16.70
CA ILE A 486 -28.76 0.33 -17.82
C ILE A 486 -29.52 0.60 -19.13
N ILE A 487 -29.10 1.57 -19.94
CA ILE A 487 -29.48 1.71 -21.36
C ILE A 487 -28.31 2.33 -22.16
N SER A 488 -27.73 1.59 -23.11
CA SER A 488 -26.49 1.85 -23.92
C SER A 488 -26.44 3.25 -24.57
N GLN A 489 -25.34 3.97 -24.88
CA GLN A 489 -23.96 3.68 -25.34
C GLN A 489 -23.05 4.93 -25.10
N HIS A 490 -21.72 4.72 -24.99
CA HIS A 490 -20.56 5.66 -25.07
C HIS A 490 -20.06 6.42 -23.81
N LEU A 491 -18.72 6.50 -23.68
CA LEU A 491 -17.90 6.85 -22.50
C LEU A 491 -17.56 8.36 -22.39
N PRO A 492 -17.68 8.93 -21.18
CA PRO A 492 -16.67 9.85 -20.63
C PRO A 492 -16.37 9.60 -19.12
N THR A 493 -15.27 10.12 -18.59
CA THR A 493 -15.00 10.23 -17.13
C THR A 493 -15.87 11.34 -16.53
N LEU A 494 -16.36 11.19 -15.29
CA LEU A 494 -17.29 12.16 -14.69
C LEU A 494 -16.72 12.80 -13.41
N LEU A 495 -16.79 14.13 -13.34
CA LEU A 495 -16.20 14.94 -12.28
C LEU A 495 -17.27 15.80 -11.59
N PHE A 496 -17.30 15.77 -10.26
CA PHE A 496 -18.18 16.62 -9.45
C PHE A 496 -17.38 17.60 -8.57
N ARG A 497 -17.63 18.90 -8.73
CA ARG A 497 -16.94 19.97 -8.00
C ARG A 497 -17.91 20.86 -7.26
N VAL A 498 -17.53 21.26 -6.05
CA VAL A 498 -18.17 22.35 -5.31
C VAL A 498 -17.13 23.47 -5.15
N LYS A 499 -17.47 24.69 -5.59
CA LYS A 499 -16.62 25.89 -5.50
C LYS A 499 -17.19 26.79 -4.40
N ASN A 500 -16.58 26.79 -3.22
CA ASN A 500 -17.10 27.55 -2.07
C ASN A 500 -16.20 28.70 -1.64
N GLU A 501 -16.78 29.90 -1.66
CA GLU A 501 -16.60 30.91 -0.63
C GLU A 501 -17.72 30.71 0.42
N LEU A 502 -17.38 30.35 1.68
CA LEU A 502 -17.84 30.98 2.93
C LEU A 502 -17.64 30.12 4.21
N GLU A 503 -17.49 30.86 5.31
CA GLU A 503 -17.66 30.51 6.74
C GLU A 503 -19.03 29.89 7.10
N LEU A 504 -19.08 29.20 8.24
CA LEU A 504 -20.32 28.98 8.98
C LEU A 504 -20.11 29.07 10.49
N MET A 505 -20.87 29.98 11.11
CA MET A 505 -21.16 30.02 12.55
C MET A 505 -22.13 28.89 12.92
N LEU A 506 -21.86 28.24 14.05
CA LEU A 506 -22.85 27.41 14.74
C LEU A 506 -23.78 28.33 15.54
N THR A 507 -25.10 28.10 15.43
CA THR A 507 -26.11 28.66 16.35
C THR A 507 -26.28 27.73 17.54
#